data_AF-A0AAI9FWA2-F1
#
_entry.id   AF-A0AAI9FWA2-F1
#
_cell.length_a   1.000
_cell.length_b   1.000
_cell.length_c   1.000
_cell.angle_alpha   90.00
_cell.angle_beta   90.00
_cell.angle_gamma   90.00
#
_symmetry.space_group_name_H-M   'P 1'
#
loop_
_entity.id
_entity.type
_entity.pdbx_description
1 polymer ?
#
loop_
_entity_poly.entity_id
_entity_poly.type
_entity_poly.pdbx_seq_one_letter_code
_entity_poly.pdbx_strand_id
1 'polypeptide(L)'
;MDSHRRQDKTESNIARIFDVYDRDQGSSPGGRAARFASYIQGVGTEALKEIGDTGTDWHARAGAAAGWGGEGRVNWMLLKVQDHLLTHFAETTVTTAMGFDSTAPVARKMSADLRLSLQDVECLAEAARMTLSNYLAVNQGEKELDLLNSLSGGFWNMVGALQRVRGTHLARADHTARRAVLQERRAFLEKKVVPFQEQNPRVDRIRISVFGFSRGATEARVFCNWLGDACDPGPAPLRLCGIPVQIDFVGLFDTVASVGAAQSFFESVFDGHGGWASAEDLRIPADVRRCVHMVAAHEVRGSFPVDLVDGANCEQIIYPNMRRRRGCV
;
A
#
# COMPACT_ATOMS: atom_id res chain seq x y z
N MET A 1 -14.21 -0.75 -0.98
CA MET A 1 -15.44 0.07 -1.16
C MET A 1 -16.05 0.32 0.20
N ASP A 2 -16.39 1.57 0.48
CA ASP A 2 -16.99 2.04 1.74
C ASP A 2 -18.49 1.65 1.80
N SER A 3 -18.93 0.96 2.85
CA SER A 3 -20.25 0.31 2.87
C SER A 3 -21.40 1.28 3.15
N HIS A 4 -21.08 2.45 3.71
CA HIS A 4 -22.06 3.50 3.96
C HIS A 4 -22.78 3.96 2.68
N ARG A 5 -22.13 3.86 1.51
CA ARG A 5 -22.77 4.14 0.20
C ARG A 5 -23.68 3.03 -0.31
N ARG A 6 -23.62 1.80 0.22
CA ARG A 6 -24.37 0.64 -0.28
C ARG A 6 -25.44 0.09 0.66
N GLN A 7 -25.48 0.53 1.93
CA GLN A 7 -26.40 0.00 2.98
C GLN A 7 -26.32 -1.53 3.23
N ASP A 8 -25.47 -2.25 2.51
CA ASP A 8 -25.14 -3.65 2.74
C ASP A 8 -23.93 -3.74 3.67
N LYS A 9 -24.09 -4.40 4.83
CA LYS A 9 -23.10 -4.59 5.92
C LYS A 9 -21.84 -5.40 5.53
N THR A 10 -21.21 -5.08 4.40
CA THR A 10 -20.08 -5.82 3.80
C THR A 10 -18.73 -5.18 4.09
N GLU A 11 -18.61 -4.41 5.17
CA GLU A 11 -17.35 -3.76 5.55
C GLU A 11 -16.25 -4.77 5.81
N SER A 12 -15.04 -4.44 5.35
CA SER A 12 -13.85 -5.18 5.74
C SER A 12 -13.56 -4.93 7.22
N ASN A 13 -12.88 -5.88 7.85
CA ASN A 13 -12.38 -5.70 9.21
C ASN A 13 -11.52 -4.44 9.37
N ILE A 14 -10.81 -4.02 8.32
CA ILE A 14 -10.03 -2.77 8.32
C ILE A 14 -10.94 -1.55 8.46
N ALA A 15 -12.04 -1.48 7.70
CA ALA A 15 -13.00 -0.38 7.82
C ALA A 15 -13.61 -0.35 9.22
N ARG A 16 -14.03 -1.51 9.75
CA ARG A 16 -14.56 -1.60 11.12
C ARG A 16 -13.56 -1.14 12.17
N ILE A 17 -12.29 -1.56 12.08
CA ILE A 17 -11.21 -1.14 12.99
C ILE A 17 -11.01 0.38 12.90
N PHE A 18 -11.08 0.95 11.70
CA PHE A 18 -10.98 2.38 11.49
C PHE A 18 -12.15 3.13 12.14
N ASP A 19 -13.39 2.63 12.00
CA ASP A 19 -14.59 3.27 12.52
C ASP A 19 -14.68 3.23 14.06
N VAL A 20 -14.17 2.16 14.68
CA VAL A 20 -14.12 2.05 16.14
C VAL A 20 -12.92 2.78 16.77
N TYR A 21 -11.99 3.28 15.96
CA TYR A 21 -10.86 4.03 16.48
C TYR A 21 -11.31 5.40 17.00
N ASP A 22 -11.37 5.51 18.32
CA ASP A 22 -11.80 6.71 19.00
C ASP A 22 -10.74 7.83 18.90
N ARG A 23 -11.03 8.79 18.00
CA ARG A 23 -10.25 10.00 17.77
C ARG A 23 -10.46 11.07 18.84
N ASP A 24 -11.60 11.05 19.51
CA ASP A 24 -12.06 12.10 20.43
C ASP A 24 -11.58 11.83 21.87
N GLN A 25 -11.19 10.58 22.16
CA GLN A 25 -10.49 10.26 23.40
C GLN A 25 -9.09 10.87 23.43
N GLY A 26 -8.90 11.89 24.28
CA GLY A 26 -7.58 12.37 24.69
C GLY A 26 -7.04 13.51 23.84
N SER A 27 -7.74 14.65 23.87
CA SER A 27 -7.13 15.94 23.50
C SER A 27 -5.83 16.16 24.28
N SER A 28 -4.79 16.62 23.60
CA SER A 28 -3.54 16.99 24.25
C SER A 28 -3.79 18.15 25.22
N PRO A 29 -2.92 18.35 26.23
CA PRO A 29 -2.96 19.56 27.05
C PRO A 29 -2.94 20.79 26.10
N GLY A 30 -3.94 21.66 26.21
CA GLY A 30 -4.14 22.78 25.26
C GLY A 30 -5.14 22.53 24.13
N GLY A 31 -5.90 21.43 24.15
CA GLY A 31 -7.05 21.21 23.26
C GLY A 31 -6.72 20.75 21.84
N ARG A 32 -5.43 20.52 21.53
CA ARG A 32 -4.99 20.03 20.22
C ARG A 32 -5.35 18.55 20.04
N ALA A 33 -5.69 18.15 18.81
CA ALA A 33 -5.92 16.75 18.46
C ALA A 33 -4.62 15.94 18.62
N ALA A 34 -4.64 14.91 19.47
CA ALA A 34 -3.48 14.03 19.72
C ALA A 34 -3.52 12.74 18.89
N ARG A 35 -4.72 12.36 18.44
CA ARG A 35 -5.00 11.10 17.76
C ARG A 35 -5.48 11.39 16.35
N PHE A 36 -4.86 10.71 15.39
CA PHE A 36 -5.21 10.80 13.98
C PHE A 36 -5.46 9.41 13.44
N ALA A 37 -6.33 9.33 12.44
CA ALA A 37 -6.52 8.10 11.67
C ALA A 37 -6.58 8.47 10.19
N SER A 38 -6.14 7.56 9.32
CA SER A 38 -6.29 7.69 7.87
C SER A 38 -6.76 6.35 7.32
N TYR A 39 -7.65 6.39 6.34
CA TYR A 39 -8.12 5.20 5.62
C TYR A 39 -8.00 5.46 4.13
N ILE A 40 -7.50 4.47 3.41
CA ILE A 40 -7.46 4.47 1.95
C ILE A 40 -8.05 3.16 1.44
N GLN A 41 -8.86 3.24 0.39
CA GLN A 41 -9.51 2.08 -0.19
C GLN A 41 -8.47 1.25 -0.94
N GLY A 42 -8.57 -0.09 -0.88
CA GLY A 42 -7.62 -0.96 -1.60
C GLY A 42 -7.63 -0.80 -3.12
N VAL A 43 -6.59 -1.31 -3.78
CA VAL A 43 -6.42 -1.22 -5.25
C VAL A 43 -7.67 -1.64 -6.04
N GLY A 44 -7.92 -0.89 -7.11
CA GLY A 44 -9.08 -1.07 -7.99
C GLY A 44 -10.41 -0.52 -7.43
N THR A 45 -10.36 0.20 -6.30
CA THR A 45 -11.47 1.02 -5.78
C THR A 45 -11.13 2.50 -5.90
N GLU A 46 -12.14 3.37 -6.03
CA GLU A 46 -11.98 4.83 -6.11
C GLU A 46 -11.16 5.37 -4.93
N ALA A 47 -10.14 6.19 -5.26
CA ALA A 47 -9.28 6.95 -4.36
C ALA A 47 -8.85 8.27 -5.06
N LEU A 48 -9.84 9.00 -5.58
CA LEU A 48 -9.64 10.13 -6.50
C LEU A 48 -8.93 11.31 -5.83
N LYS A 49 -9.28 11.63 -4.59
CA LYS A 49 -8.67 12.75 -3.86
C LYS A 49 -7.28 12.41 -3.35
N GLU A 50 -7.08 11.15 -3.01
CA GLU A 50 -5.88 10.62 -2.39
C GLU A 50 -4.77 10.51 -3.43
N ILE A 51 -5.05 9.85 -4.55
CA ILE A 51 -4.05 9.45 -5.57
C ILE A 51 -4.51 9.67 -7.02
N GLY A 52 -5.75 10.11 -7.24
CA GLY A 52 -6.30 10.30 -8.58
C GLY A 52 -6.83 9.01 -9.23
N ASP A 53 -7.03 7.95 -8.45
CA ASP A 53 -7.59 6.67 -8.93
C ASP A 53 -9.12 6.78 -8.97
N THR A 54 -9.69 6.69 -10.16
CA THR A 54 -11.16 6.76 -10.35
C THR A 54 -11.87 5.49 -9.87
N GLY A 55 -11.17 4.35 -9.75
CA GLY A 55 -11.78 3.08 -9.38
C GLY A 55 -12.80 2.54 -10.38
N THR A 56 -12.80 3.04 -11.62
CA THR A 56 -13.73 2.65 -12.68
C THR A 56 -13.00 1.95 -13.82
N ASP A 57 -13.74 1.12 -14.57
CA ASP A 57 -13.31 0.48 -15.83
C ASP A 57 -11.88 -0.08 -15.82
N TRP A 58 -10.96 0.66 -16.41
CA TRP A 58 -9.57 0.25 -16.58
C TRP A 58 -8.75 0.38 -15.30
N HIS A 59 -8.98 1.42 -14.49
CA HIS A 59 -8.32 1.57 -13.18
C HIS A 59 -8.68 0.42 -12.24
N ALA A 60 -9.97 0.05 -12.20
CA ALA A 60 -10.44 -1.07 -11.40
C ALA A 60 -9.76 -2.40 -11.79
N ARG A 61 -9.66 -2.65 -13.09
CA ARG A 61 -9.09 -3.88 -13.66
C ARG A 61 -7.57 -3.93 -13.57
N ALA A 62 -6.88 -2.84 -13.87
CA ALA A 62 -5.43 -2.73 -13.75
C ALA A 62 -4.99 -2.88 -12.29
N GLY A 63 -5.71 -2.28 -11.35
CA GLY A 63 -5.49 -2.50 -9.92
C GLY A 63 -5.70 -3.96 -9.51
N ALA A 64 -6.72 -4.62 -10.07
CA ALA A 64 -7.01 -6.02 -9.79
C ALA A 64 -5.98 -7.01 -10.38
N ALA A 65 -5.40 -6.72 -11.55
CA ALA A 65 -4.47 -7.62 -12.24
C ALA A 65 -3.00 -7.36 -11.94
N ALA A 66 -2.60 -6.09 -11.83
CA ALA A 66 -1.18 -5.70 -11.80
C ALA A 66 -0.76 -4.98 -10.52
N GLY A 67 -1.69 -4.76 -9.57
CA GLY A 67 -1.41 -3.97 -8.37
C GLY A 67 -1.22 -2.48 -8.68
N TRP A 68 -1.76 -2.02 -9.81
CA TRP A 68 -1.72 -0.62 -10.21
C TRP A 68 -2.41 0.28 -9.17
N GLY A 69 -1.76 1.40 -8.83
CA GLY A 69 -2.20 2.33 -7.81
C GLY A 69 -1.83 1.91 -6.39
N GLY A 70 -1.09 0.80 -6.21
CA GLY A 70 -0.60 0.37 -4.91
C GLY A 70 0.58 1.22 -4.42
N GLU A 71 1.54 1.55 -5.29
CA GLU A 71 2.63 2.46 -4.94
C GLU A 71 2.09 3.83 -4.55
N GLY A 72 1.12 4.33 -5.32
CA GLY A 72 0.37 5.55 -5.01
C GLY A 72 -0.24 5.55 -3.62
N ARG A 73 -0.87 4.44 -3.20
CA ARG A 73 -1.49 4.30 -1.88
C ARG A 73 -0.46 4.31 -0.76
N VAL A 74 0.65 3.60 -0.92
CA VAL A 74 1.76 3.62 0.05
C VAL A 74 2.36 5.02 0.16
N ASN A 75 2.61 5.69 -0.97
CA ASN A 75 3.10 7.06 -1.00
C ASN A 75 2.14 8.03 -0.31
N TRP A 76 0.83 7.87 -0.51
CA TRP A 76 -0.18 8.64 0.20
C TRP A 76 -0.11 8.43 1.72
N MET A 77 0.08 7.20 2.18
CA MET A 77 0.25 6.91 3.62
C MET A 77 1.45 7.66 4.21
N LEU A 78 2.56 7.74 3.48
CA LEU A 78 3.75 8.51 3.88
C LEU A 78 3.45 10.02 3.96
N LEU A 79 2.69 10.57 3.00
CA LEU A 79 2.23 11.97 3.05
C LEU A 79 1.37 12.25 4.29
N LYS A 80 0.51 11.29 4.66
CA LYS A 80 -0.37 11.43 5.84
C LYS A 80 0.40 11.51 7.15
N VAL A 81 1.55 10.85 7.30
CA VAL A 81 2.38 10.97 8.50
C VAL A 81 2.84 12.42 8.71
N GLN A 82 3.33 13.06 7.64
CA GLN A 82 3.74 14.46 7.67
C GLN A 82 2.55 15.41 7.85
N ASP A 83 1.44 15.16 7.16
CA ASP A 83 0.23 15.97 7.27
C ASP A 83 -0.35 15.96 8.69
N HIS A 84 -0.42 14.78 9.33
CA HIS A 84 -0.95 14.65 10.69
C HIS A 84 -0.08 15.39 11.71
N LEU A 85 1.25 15.37 11.54
CA LEU A 85 2.14 16.12 12.42
C LEU A 85 1.89 17.63 12.34
N LEU A 86 1.74 18.19 11.14
CA LEU A 86 1.41 19.63 11.04
C LEU A 86 0.00 19.92 11.56
N THR A 87 -0.94 19.03 11.29
CA THR A 87 -2.34 19.19 11.74
C THR A 87 -2.42 19.32 13.26
N HIS A 88 -1.61 18.55 14.00
CA HIS A 88 -1.51 18.65 15.45
C HIS A 88 -1.15 20.07 15.93
N PHE A 89 -0.25 20.75 15.23
CA PHE A 89 0.27 22.05 15.66
C PHE A 89 -0.46 23.26 15.09
N ALA A 90 -0.93 23.18 13.84
CA ALA A 90 -1.36 24.34 13.07
C ALA A 90 -2.73 24.17 12.40
N GLU A 91 -3.49 23.12 12.73
CA GLU A 91 -4.83 22.82 12.18
C GLU A 91 -4.88 22.81 10.62
N THR A 92 -3.71 22.64 9.99
CA THR A 92 -3.55 22.57 8.54
C THR A 92 -2.63 21.40 8.19
N THR A 93 -2.77 20.88 6.98
CA THR A 93 -1.89 19.81 6.48
C THR A 93 -0.68 20.38 5.78
N VAL A 94 0.41 19.61 5.68
CA VAL A 94 1.59 20.03 4.89
C VAL A 94 1.18 20.22 3.42
N THR A 95 0.34 19.33 2.93
CA THR A 95 -0.23 19.39 1.57
C THR A 95 -0.93 20.74 1.30
N THR A 96 -1.87 21.13 2.15
CA THR A 96 -2.59 22.42 2.01
C THR A 96 -1.65 23.61 2.23
N ALA A 97 -0.77 23.55 3.23
CA ALA A 97 0.16 24.63 3.54
C ALA A 97 1.22 24.88 2.44
N MET A 98 1.50 23.87 1.61
CA MET A 98 2.34 23.98 0.41
C MET A 98 1.55 24.35 -0.86
N GLY A 99 0.25 24.65 -0.74
CA GLY A 99 -0.58 25.15 -1.84
C GLY A 99 -1.22 24.07 -2.72
N PHE A 100 -1.35 22.83 -2.23
CA PHE A 100 -2.06 21.78 -2.95
C PHE A 100 -3.49 21.59 -2.40
N ASP A 101 -4.47 21.54 -3.30
CA ASP A 101 -5.88 21.29 -2.94
C ASP A 101 -6.15 19.82 -2.58
N SER A 102 -5.28 18.90 -3.02
CA SER A 102 -5.38 17.47 -2.73
C SER A 102 -3.99 16.81 -2.73
N THR A 103 -3.91 15.60 -2.18
CA THR A 103 -2.66 14.81 -2.18
C THR A 103 -2.40 14.14 -3.53
N ALA A 104 -3.43 13.97 -4.39
CA ALA A 104 -3.32 13.30 -5.68
C ALA A 104 -2.16 13.79 -6.57
N PRO A 105 -1.96 15.10 -6.82
CA PRO A 105 -0.84 15.58 -7.62
C PRO A 105 0.52 15.29 -6.96
N VAL A 106 0.59 15.28 -5.63
CA VAL A 106 1.82 14.98 -4.89
C VAL A 106 2.13 13.48 -4.96
N ALA A 107 1.15 12.62 -4.70
CA ALA A 107 1.28 11.17 -4.82
C ALA A 107 1.66 10.75 -6.25
N ARG A 108 1.06 11.37 -7.27
CA ARG A 108 1.42 11.13 -8.68
C ARG A 108 2.88 11.47 -8.99
N LYS A 109 3.43 12.55 -8.41
CA LYS A 109 4.85 12.88 -8.59
C LYS A 109 5.78 11.80 -8.00
N MET A 110 5.36 11.16 -6.92
CA MET A 110 6.13 10.16 -6.17
C MET A 110 6.02 8.73 -6.71
N SER A 111 5.04 8.44 -7.58
CA SER A 111 4.68 7.07 -7.94
C SER A 111 4.91 6.81 -9.43
N ALA A 112 5.63 5.73 -9.75
CA ALA A 112 5.84 5.31 -11.13
C ALA A 112 4.55 4.77 -11.75
N ASP A 113 3.78 3.98 -11.00
CA ASP A 113 2.53 3.39 -11.46
C ASP A 113 1.46 4.43 -11.87
N LEU A 114 1.34 5.55 -11.13
CA LEU A 114 0.40 6.63 -11.42
C LEU A 114 0.80 7.52 -12.62
N ARG A 115 2.02 7.36 -13.14
CA ARG A 115 2.53 8.11 -14.31
C ARG A 115 2.42 7.32 -15.61
N LEU A 116 1.86 6.11 -15.57
CA LEU A 116 1.56 5.33 -16.77
C LEU A 116 0.61 6.06 -17.72
N SER A 117 0.80 5.84 -19.02
CA SER A 117 -0.13 6.33 -20.03
C SER A 117 -1.46 5.57 -19.97
N LEU A 118 -2.55 6.16 -20.48
CA LEU A 118 -3.84 5.48 -20.53
C LEU A 118 -3.77 4.15 -21.31
N GLN A 119 -2.98 4.11 -22.39
CA GLN A 119 -2.78 2.89 -23.20
C GLN A 119 -2.10 1.78 -22.39
N ASP A 120 -1.12 2.14 -21.54
CA ASP A 120 -0.44 1.17 -20.69
C ASP A 120 -1.38 0.65 -19.59
N VAL A 121 -2.22 1.51 -19.03
CA VAL A 121 -3.23 1.13 -18.03
C VAL A 121 -4.30 0.22 -18.63
N GLU A 122 -4.74 0.49 -19.86
CA GLU A 122 -5.65 -0.38 -20.62
C GLU A 122 -5.03 -1.75 -20.86
N CYS A 123 -3.77 -1.79 -21.30
CA CYS A 123 -3.00 -3.02 -21.48
C CYS A 123 -2.96 -3.87 -20.18
N LEU A 124 -2.66 -3.24 -19.03
CA LEU A 124 -2.68 -3.91 -17.72
C LEU A 124 -4.07 -4.43 -17.34
N ALA A 125 -5.12 -3.69 -17.71
CA ALA A 125 -6.48 -4.08 -17.44
C ALA A 125 -6.96 -5.27 -18.30
N GLU A 126 -6.43 -5.45 -19.51
CA GLU A 126 -6.73 -6.60 -20.36
C GLU A 126 -6.22 -7.92 -19.75
N ALA A 127 -5.12 -7.88 -19.00
CA ALA A 127 -4.63 -9.03 -18.26
C ALA A 127 -5.65 -9.61 -17.25
N ALA A 128 -6.51 -8.75 -16.68
CA ALA A 128 -7.57 -9.17 -15.77
C ALA A 128 -8.64 -10.06 -16.45
N ARG A 129 -8.69 -10.07 -17.79
CA ARG A 129 -9.64 -10.84 -18.60
C ARG A 129 -9.08 -12.19 -19.07
N MET A 130 -7.88 -12.58 -18.64
CA MET A 130 -7.32 -13.88 -18.99
C MET A 130 -8.23 -15.02 -18.53
N THR A 131 -8.47 -15.98 -19.41
CA THR A 131 -9.26 -17.17 -19.07
C THR A 131 -8.51 -18.01 -18.03
N LEU A 132 -9.26 -18.69 -17.17
CA LEU A 132 -8.67 -19.59 -16.17
C LEU A 132 -7.82 -20.69 -16.84
N SER A 133 -8.21 -21.18 -18.02
CA SER A 133 -7.39 -22.12 -18.79
C SER A 133 -6.06 -21.53 -19.23
N ASN A 134 -6.02 -20.29 -19.72
CA ASN A 134 -4.76 -19.63 -20.08
C ASN A 134 -3.92 -19.35 -18.82
N TYR A 135 -4.56 -19.02 -17.69
CA TYR A 135 -3.88 -18.85 -16.42
C TYR A 135 -3.29 -20.16 -15.86
N LEU A 136 -4.00 -21.28 -15.98
CA LEU A 136 -3.57 -22.59 -15.47
C LEU A 136 -2.52 -23.25 -16.37
N ALA A 137 -2.68 -23.19 -17.71
CA ALA A 137 -1.72 -23.78 -18.66
C ALA A 137 -0.30 -23.21 -18.46
N VAL A 138 -0.22 -21.93 -18.11
CA VAL A 138 1.03 -21.21 -17.91
C VAL A 138 1.67 -21.50 -16.54
N ASN A 139 0.86 -21.73 -15.50
CA ASN A 139 1.34 -22.03 -14.14
C ASN A 139 1.66 -23.51 -13.92
N GLN A 140 1.43 -24.39 -14.90
CA GLN A 140 1.70 -25.83 -14.79
C GLN A 140 3.15 -26.24 -15.11
N GLY A 141 4.07 -25.28 -15.28
CA GLY A 141 5.50 -25.58 -15.43
C GLY A 141 5.84 -26.30 -16.74
N GLU A 142 4.97 -26.22 -17.76
CA GLU A 142 5.30 -26.69 -19.11
C GLU A 142 6.48 -25.89 -19.67
N LYS A 143 7.34 -26.56 -20.45
CA LYS A 143 8.48 -25.89 -21.09
C LYS A 143 7.97 -24.78 -22.00
N GLU A 144 8.66 -23.64 -22.02
CA GLU A 144 8.30 -22.43 -22.80
C GLU A 144 7.93 -22.74 -24.27
N LEU A 145 8.58 -23.74 -24.88
CA LEU A 145 8.29 -24.22 -26.23
C LEU A 145 6.91 -24.89 -26.40
N ASP A 146 6.41 -25.60 -25.40
CA ASP A 146 5.09 -26.28 -25.47
C ASP A 146 3.95 -25.27 -25.28
N LEU A 147 4.18 -24.24 -24.47
CA LEU A 147 3.31 -23.07 -24.29
C LEU A 147 3.21 -22.21 -25.57
N LEU A 148 4.33 -21.99 -26.26
CA LEU A 148 4.39 -21.24 -27.53
C LEU A 148 3.55 -21.88 -28.63
N ASN A 149 3.45 -23.21 -28.65
CA ASN A 149 2.69 -23.95 -29.66
C ASN A 149 1.21 -24.15 -29.28
N SER A 150 0.83 -24.03 -28.00
CA SER A 150 -0.53 -24.27 -27.53
C SER A 150 -1.41 -23.01 -27.39
N LEU A 151 -0.81 -21.82 -27.33
CA LEU A 151 -1.51 -20.55 -27.13
C LEU A 151 -1.56 -19.68 -28.40
N SER A 152 -2.64 -18.92 -28.55
CA SER A 152 -2.90 -18.13 -29.77
C SER A 152 -1.91 -16.97 -29.94
N GLY A 153 -1.66 -16.53 -31.18
CA GLY A 153 -0.83 -15.34 -31.45
C GLY A 153 -1.34 -14.06 -30.77
N GLY A 154 -2.66 -13.96 -30.54
CA GLY A 154 -3.25 -12.86 -29.77
C GLY A 154 -2.82 -12.85 -28.30
N PHE A 155 -2.65 -14.03 -27.69
CA PHE A 155 -2.13 -14.17 -26.33
C PHE A 155 -0.67 -13.68 -26.23
N TRP A 156 0.18 -14.07 -27.18
CA TRP A 156 1.59 -13.67 -27.18
C TRP A 156 1.79 -12.17 -27.44
N ASN A 157 0.93 -11.56 -28.27
CA ASN A 157 0.91 -10.10 -28.45
C ASN A 157 0.57 -9.36 -27.15
N MET A 158 -0.41 -9.86 -26.38
CA MET A 158 -0.78 -9.31 -25.07
C MET A 158 0.38 -9.44 -24.06
N VAL A 159 1.03 -10.60 -24.00
CA VAL A 159 2.21 -10.82 -23.13
C VAL A 159 3.36 -9.86 -23.48
N GLY A 160 3.68 -9.71 -24.76
CA GLY A 160 4.71 -8.77 -25.22
C GLY A 160 4.37 -7.31 -24.92
N ALA A 161 3.09 -6.93 -24.95
CA ALA A 161 2.64 -5.60 -24.53
C ALA A 161 2.85 -5.40 -23.02
N LEU A 162 2.50 -6.39 -22.20
CA LEU A 162 2.66 -6.33 -20.74
C LEU A 162 4.13 -6.33 -20.30
N GLN A 163 4.99 -7.08 -20.99
CA GLN A 163 6.44 -7.03 -20.81
C GLN A 163 7.00 -5.63 -21.10
N ARG A 164 6.53 -4.95 -22.14
CA ARG A 164 6.93 -3.57 -22.44
C ARG A 164 6.49 -2.59 -21.35
N VAL A 165 5.24 -2.67 -20.89
CA VAL A 165 4.73 -1.81 -19.80
C VAL A 165 5.51 -2.05 -18.50
N ARG A 166 5.87 -3.30 -18.22
CA ARG A 166 6.76 -3.62 -17.10
C ARG A 166 8.15 -3.02 -17.25
N GLY A 167 8.77 -3.17 -18.42
CA GLY A 167 10.12 -2.69 -18.67
C GLY A 167 10.32 -1.19 -18.55
N THR A 168 9.24 -0.39 -18.54
CA THR A 168 9.31 1.09 -18.50
C THR A 168 9.03 1.67 -17.11
N HIS A 169 7.88 1.37 -16.52
CA HIS A 169 7.38 2.09 -15.33
C HIS A 169 6.95 1.19 -14.16
N LEU A 170 6.74 -0.11 -14.37
CA LEU A 170 6.40 -1.06 -13.31
C LEU A 170 7.57 -1.98 -12.93
N ALA A 171 8.76 -1.74 -13.47
CA ALA A 171 9.94 -2.56 -13.16
C ALA A 171 10.40 -2.35 -11.71
N ARG A 172 10.30 -1.11 -11.19
CA ARG A 172 10.65 -0.73 -9.82
C ARG A 172 9.86 0.51 -9.40
N ALA A 173 9.58 0.61 -8.10
CA ALA A 173 9.11 1.85 -7.49
C ALA A 173 10.08 3.03 -7.71
N ASP A 174 9.56 4.24 -7.81
CA ASP A 174 10.37 5.46 -7.96
C ASP A 174 10.84 6.00 -6.61
N HIS A 175 11.80 5.29 -6.02
CA HIS A 175 12.43 5.68 -4.76
C HIS A 175 13.04 7.09 -4.82
N THR A 176 13.58 7.50 -5.98
CA THR A 176 14.26 8.79 -6.14
C THR A 176 13.28 9.95 -6.05
N ALA A 177 12.20 9.93 -6.86
CA ALA A 177 11.19 10.99 -6.81
C ALA A 177 10.45 10.99 -5.47
N ARG A 178 10.12 9.80 -4.93
CA ARG A 178 9.50 9.69 -3.61
C ARG A 178 10.32 10.38 -2.53
N ARG A 179 11.60 10.04 -2.41
CA ARG A 179 12.50 10.63 -1.41
C ARG A 179 12.66 12.13 -1.62
N ALA A 180 12.81 12.60 -2.85
CA ALA A 180 12.95 14.03 -3.13
C ALA A 180 11.74 14.84 -2.65
N VAL A 181 10.52 14.39 -2.99
CA VAL A 181 9.28 15.05 -2.56
C VAL A 181 9.11 15.00 -1.04
N LEU A 182 9.37 13.85 -0.40
CA LEU A 182 9.25 13.72 1.05
C LEU A 182 10.27 14.57 1.81
N GLN A 183 11.50 14.70 1.29
CA GLN A 183 12.54 15.55 1.86
C GLN A 183 12.18 17.03 1.76
N GLU A 184 11.67 17.49 0.61
CA GLU A 184 11.19 18.87 0.43
C GLU A 184 10.06 19.19 1.42
N ARG A 185 9.08 18.30 1.51
CA ARG A 185 7.95 18.43 2.44
C ARG A 185 8.39 18.42 3.90
N ARG A 186 9.33 17.55 4.26
CA ARG A 186 9.90 17.49 5.61
C ARG A 186 10.63 18.78 5.97
N ALA A 187 11.42 19.34 5.05
CA ALA A 187 12.11 20.62 5.29
C ALA A 187 11.13 21.78 5.48
N PHE A 188 10.00 21.78 4.78
CA PHE A 188 8.90 22.73 5.03
C PHE A 188 8.26 22.50 6.41
N LEU A 189 7.95 21.24 6.73
CA LEU A 189 7.34 20.83 7.99
C LEU A 189 8.20 21.20 9.20
N GLU A 190 9.51 20.94 9.14
CA GLU A 190 10.46 21.22 10.22
C GLU A 190 10.44 22.70 10.61
N LYS A 191 10.49 23.61 9.63
CA LYS A 191 10.40 25.06 9.86
C LYS A 191 9.11 25.47 10.58
N LYS A 192 8.01 24.74 10.36
CA LYS A 192 6.72 24.99 11.00
C LYS A 192 6.63 24.38 12.39
N VAL A 193 7.26 23.22 12.61
CA VAL A 193 7.18 22.45 13.87
C VAL A 193 8.13 23.00 14.95
N VAL A 194 9.34 23.45 14.58
CA VAL A 194 10.36 23.92 15.53
C VAL A 194 9.83 24.93 16.56
N PRO A 195 9.11 26.01 16.18
CA PRO A 195 8.62 26.99 17.16
C PRO A 195 7.65 26.40 18.19
N PHE A 196 6.87 25.39 17.81
CA PHE A 196 5.95 24.73 18.73
C PHE A 196 6.68 23.79 19.69
N GLN A 197 7.75 23.14 19.21
CA GLN A 197 8.53 22.21 20.03
C GLN A 197 9.47 22.92 21.02
N GLU A 198 9.70 24.21 20.87
CA GLU A 198 10.37 25.03 21.90
C GLU A 198 9.43 25.33 23.08
N GLN A 199 8.12 25.34 22.84
CA GLN A 199 7.06 25.67 23.80
C GLN A 199 6.47 24.41 24.47
N ASN A 200 5.84 24.56 25.63
CA ASN A 200 5.11 23.48 26.28
C ASN A 200 3.61 23.52 25.93
N PRO A 201 2.94 22.35 25.82
CA PRO A 201 3.51 21.01 25.87
C PRO A 201 4.23 20.64 24.56
N ARG A 202 5.34 19.90 24.70
CA ARG A 202 6.08 19.33 23.57
C ARG A 202 5.53 17.97 23.19
N VAL A 203 5.63 17.61 21.92
CA VAL A 203 5.39 16.25 21.46
C VAL A 203 6.65 15.43 21.69
N ASP A 204 6.54 14.41 22.54
CA ASP A 204 7.66 13.53 22.95
C ASP A 204 7.86 12.34 22.00
N ARG A 205 6.78 11.85 21.38
CA ARG A 205 6.82 10.68 20.50
C ARG A 205 5.65 10.64 19.50
N ILE A 206 5.94 10.18 18.29
CA ILE A 206 4.94 9.81 17.28
C ILE A 206 4.79 8.29 17.30
N ARG A 207 3.56 7.82 17.49
CA ARG A 207 3.21 6.41 17.64
C ARG A 207 2.29 5.99 16.50
N ILE A 208 2.70 5.00 15.72
CA ILE A 208 2.00 4.57 14.51
C ILE A 208 1.50 3.14 14.68
N SER A 209 0.23 2.92 14.34
CA SER A 209 -0.35 1.59 14.16
C SER A 209 -0.86 1.46 12.73
N VAL A 210 -0.50 0.36 12.06
CA VAL A 210 -0.80 0.13 10.65
C VAL A 210 -1.64 -1.13 10.52
N PHE A 211 -2.72 -1.06 9.74
CA PHE A 211 -3.59 -2.22 9.51
C PHE A 211 -3.82 -2.40 8.02
N GLY A 212 -3.81 -3.65 7.56
CA GLY A 212 -4.00 -3.97 6.14
C GLY A 212 -4.65 -5.33 5.92
N PHE A 213 -5.44 -5.43 4.85
CA PHE A 213 -6.09 -6.68 4.42
C PHE A 213 -5.78 -6.99 2.96
N SER A 214 -5.46 -8.26 2.65
CA SER A 214 -5.14 -8.71 1.29
C SER A 214 -4.01 -7.88 0.68
N ARG A 215 -4.20 -7.25 -0.48
CA ARG A 215 -3.21 -6.31 -1.05
C ARG A 215 -2.96 -5.08 -0.18
N GLY A 216 -3.92 -4.65 0.62
CA GLY A 216 -3.70 -3.61 1.62
C GLY A 216 -2.75 -4.03 2.75
N ALA A 217 -2.61 -5.34 3.02
CA ALA A 217 -1.58 -5.84 3.93
C ALA A 217 -0.19 -5.79 3.29
N THR A 218 -0.09 -6.03 1.97
CA THR A 218 1.14 -5.78 1.19
C THR A 218 1.53 -4.30 1.26
N GLU A 219 0.59 -3.39 0.97
CA GLU A 219 0.79 -1.93 1.11
C GLU A 219 1.25 -1.54 2.52
N ALA A 220 0.66 -2.13 3.57
CA ALA A 220 1.04 -1.89 4.96
C ALA A 220 2.49 -2.30 5.26
N ARG A 221 2.95 -3.44 4.73
CA ARG A 221 4.34 -3.92 4.91
C ARG A 221 5.33 -3.02 4.19
N VAL A 222 5.03 -2.66 2.94
CA VAL A 222 5.84 -1.73 2.14
C VAL A 222 5.90 -0.37 2.83
N PHE A 223 4.78 0.15 3.35
CA PHE A 223 4.74 1.38 4.14
C PHE A 223 5.68 1.32 5.35
N CYS A 224 5.71 0.20 6.09
CA CYS A 224 6.59 0.07 7.25
C CYS A 224 8.07 0.18 6.85
N ASN A 225 8.47 -0.41 5.73
CA ASN A 225 9.84 -0.29 5.22
C ASN A 225 10.15 1.11 4.67
N TRP A 226 9.19 1.74 4.01
CA TRP A 226 9.40 3.06 3.38
C TRP A 226 9.20 4.23 4.33
N LEU A 227 8.73 4.01 5.55
CA LEU A 227 8.47 5.06 6.55
C LEU A 227 9.70 5.95 6.78
N GLY A 228 10.91 5.37 6.72
CA GLY A 228 12.16 6.11 6.83
C GLY A 228 12.33 7.22 5.80
N ASP A 229 11.76 7.08 4.59
CA ASP A 229 11.84 8.11 3.55
C ASP A 229 11.04 9.38 3.91
N ALA A 230 9.99 9.24 4.75
CA ALA A 230 9.20 10.37 5.25
C ALA A 230 9.82 11.04 6.49
N CYS A 231 10.78 10.37 7.13
CA CYS A 231 11.44 10.75 8.37
C CYS A 231 12.73 11.54 8.11
N ASP A 232 13.37 12.00 9.19
CA ASP A 232 14.70 12.61 9.20
C ASP A 232 15.75 11.63 8.64
N PRO A 233 16.74 12.11 7.87
CA PRO A 233 17.75 11.24 7.31
C PRO A 233 18.68 10.73 8.43
N GLY A 234 18.86 9.43 8.51
CA GLY A 234 19.75 8.83 9.50
C GLY A 234 19.44 7.36 9.75
N PRO A 235 20.29 6.67 10.51
CA PRO A 235 19.98 5.34 10.99
C PRO A 235 18.83 5.39 12.01
N ALA A 236 18.24 4.23 12.30
CA ALA A 236 17.33 4.05 13.41
C ALA A 236 17.94 4.56 14.74
N PRO A 237 17.13 5.05 15.71
CA PRO A 237 15.67 5.10 15.66
C PRO A 237 15.14 6.22 14.76
N LEU A 238 14.02 5.95 14.07
CA LEU A 238 13.36 6.92 13.20
C LEU A 238 12.94 8.17 13.98
N ARG A 239 13.11 9.33 13.34
CA ARG A 239 12.68 10.64 13.86
C ARG A 239 11.98 11.44 12.77
N LEU A 240 11.02 12.28 13.10
CA LEU A 240 10.42 13.23 12.19
C LEU A 240 10.46 14.62 12.82
N CYS A 241 11.21 15.55 12.22
CA CYS A 241 11.47 16.88 12.78
C CYS A 241 12.04 16.78 14.21
N GLY A 242 12.95 15.84 14.44
CA GLY A 242 13.57 15.54 15.73
C GLY A 242 12.74 14.67 16.68
N ILE A 243 11.46 14.44 16.37
CA ILE A 243 10.53 13.69 17.23
C ILE A 243 10.66 12.19 16.98
N PRO A 244 10.95 11.35 17.99
CA PRO A 244 11.00 9.90 17.83
C PRO A 244 9.72 9.32 17.22
N VAL A 245 9.87 8.48 16.19
CA VAL A 245 8.79 7.76 15.51
C VAL A 245 8.90 6.27 15.84
N GLN A 246 7.80 5.66 16.27
CA GLN A 246 7.72 4.24 16.61
C GLN A 246 6.50 3.61 15.94
N ILE A 247 6.71 2.52 15.20
CA ILE A 247 5.60 1.64 14.79
C ILE A 247 5.31 0.69 15.96
N ASP A 248 4.19 0.91 16.65
CA ASP A 248 3.80 0.11 17.81
C ASP A 248 3.15 -1.22 17.41
N PHE A 249 2.35 -1.19 16.35
CA PHE A 249 1.56 -2.32 15.96
C PHE A 249 1.34 -2.38 14.44
N VAL A 250 1.50 -3.58 13.88
CA VAL A 250 1.13 -3.89 12.50
C VAL A 250 0.14 -5.04 12.51
N GLY A 251 -1.10 -4.80 12.08
CA GLY A 251 -2.17 -5.78 12.00
C GLY A 251 -2.44 -6.19 10.54
N LEU A 252 -2.02 -7.39 10.17
CA LEU A 252 -2.16 -7.90 8.81
C LEU A 252 -3.22 -8.99 8.75
N PHE A 253 -4.07 -8.93 7.74
CA PHE A 253 -5.12 -9.91 7.50
C PHE A 253 -4.97 -10.48 6.10
N ASP A 254 -4.75 -11.80 6.00
CA ASP A 254 -4.75 -12.56 4.75
C ASP A 254 -3.90 -11.90 3.64
N THR A 255 -2.67 -11.49 3.98
CA THR A 255 -1.73 -10.85 3.05
C THR A 255 -1.60 -11.64 1.77
N VAL A 256 -2.02 -11.02 0.66
CA VAL A 256 -1.85 -11.56 -0.68
C VAL A 256 -0.68 -10.82 -1.29
N ALA A 257 0.48 -11.46 -1.28
CA ALA A 257 1.40 -11.19 -2.38
C ALA A 257 0.91 -12.00 -3.57
N SER A 258 0.53 -11.35 -4.65
CA SER A 258 0.40 -12.05 -5.92
C SER A 258 1.71 -12.81 -6.23
N VAL A 259 1.52 -14.11 -6.44
CA VAL A 259 2.44 -15.19 -6.86
C VAL A 259 3.63 -15.51 -5.94
N GLY A 260 3.54 -16.68 -5.31
CA GLY A 260 4.51 -17.29 -4.44
C GLY A 260 4.96 -18.59 -5.09
N ALA A 261 6.28 -18.71 -5.17
CA ALA A 261 7.05 -19.93 -5.40
C ALA A 261 6.73 -20.71 -6.68
N ALA A 262 7.31 -20.30 -7.82
CA ALA A 262 8.46 -20.99 -8.42
C ALA A 262 8.66 -20.53 -9.88
N GLN A 263 9.86 -20.00 -10.17
CA GLN A 263 10.54 -19.97 -11.48
C GLN A 263 9.62 -20.18 -12.70
N SER A 264 8.94 -19.14 -13.15
CA SER A 264 8.28 -19.16 -14.45
C SER A 264 8.30 -17.79 -15.14
N PHE A 265 8.34 -17.83 -16.47
CA PHE A 265 8.31 -16.67 -17.39
C PHE A 265 7.17 -15.68 -17.10
N PHE A 266 6.14 -16.07 -16.33
CA PHE A 266 5.03 -15.20 -15.95
C PHE A 266 5.19 -14.48 -14.61
N GLU A 267 6.01 -14.93 -13.65
CA GLU A 267 6.33 -14.12 -12.45
C GLU A 267 7.02 -12.81 -12.85
N SER A 268 7.88 -12.86 -13.88
CA SER A 268 8.51 -11.67 -14.45
C SER A 268 7.53 -10.75 -15.20
N VAL A 269 6.33 -11.24 -15.56
CA VAL A 269 5.29 -10.48 -16.27
C VAL A 269 4.07 -10.12 -15.39
N PHE A 270 3.84 -10.85 -14.29
CA PHE A 270 2.64 -10.76 -13.44
C PHE A 270 2.89 -11.11 -11.95
N ASP A 271 3.90 -10.51 -11.32
CA ASP A 271 4.06 -10.54 -9.85
C ASP A 271 2.92 -9.83 -9.07
N GLY A 272 1.93 -9.25 -9.77
CA GLY A 272 0.75 -8.56 -9.24
C GLY A 272 0.97 -7.39 -8.28
N HIS A 273 2.18 -6.83 -8.18
CA HIS A 273 2.48 -5.62 -7.38
C HIS A 273 3.30 -4.57 -8.13
N GLY A 274 3.39 -4.63 -9.46
CA GLY A 274 3.91 -3.53 -10.26
C GLY A 274 5.29 -2.98 -9.85
N GLY A 275 6.17 -3.83 -9.31
CA GLY A 275 7.54 -3.46 -8.90
C GLY A 275 7.68 -2.70 -7.58
N TRP A 276 6.59 -2.42 -6.85
CA TRP A 276 6.61 -1.67 -5.58
C TRP A 276 6.61 -2.53 -4.32
N ALA A 277 6.35 -3.84 -4.44
CA ALA A 277 6.42 -4.78 -3.33
C ALA A 277 7.50 -5.83 -3.60
N SER A 278 8.78 -5.45 -3.47
CA SER A 278 9.86 -6.43 -3.54
C SER A 278 9.84 -7.36 -2.32
N ALA A 279 10.49 -8.52 -2.41
CA ALA A 279 10.62 -9.43 -1.28
C ALA A 279 11.29 -8.78 -0.04
N GLU A 280 12.11 -7.73 -0.25
CA GLU A 280 12.70 -6.94 0.83
C GLU A 280 11.66 -6.01 1.47
N ASP A 281 10.87 -5.29 0.65
CA ASP A 281 9.82 -4.36 1.11
C ASP A 281 8.66 -5.06 1.84
N LEU A 282 8.55 -6.37 1.68
CA LEU A 282 7.57 -7.20 2.38
C LEU A 282 8.06 -7.64 3.77
N ARG A 283 9.35 -7.58 4.08
CA ARG A 283 9.80 -7.98 5.43
C ARG A 283 9.27 -7.01 6.48
N ILE A 284 8.96 -7.50 7.68
CA ILE A 284 8.61 -6.60 8.78
C ILE A 284 9.90 -6.00 9.35
N PRO A 285 10.07 -4.67 9.38
CA PRO A 285 11.26 -4.06 9.96
C PRO A 285 11.44 -4.46 11.43
N ALA A 286 12.68 -4.63 11.87
CA ALA A 286 13.00 -4.96 13.27
C ALA A 286 12.50 -3.90 14.26
N ASP A 287 12.42 -2.64 13.81
CA ASP A 287 11.93 -1.51 14.61
C ASP A 287 10.41 -1.55 14.87
N VAL A 288 9.65 -2.43 14.20
CA VAL A 288 8.24 -2.66 14.52
C VAL A 288 8.13 -3.37 15.86
N ARG A 289 7.40 -2.79 16.82
CA ARG A 289 7.31 -3.36 18.18
C ARG A 289 6.51 -4.66 18.23
N ARG A 290 5.42 -4.77 17.47
CA ARG A 290 4.62 -5.99 17.35
C ARG A 290 3.93 -6.05 15.99
N CYS A 291 4.04 -7.19 15.32
CA CYS A 291 3.28 -7.51 14.13
C CYS A 291 2.41 -8.73 14.41
N VAL A 292 1.12 -8.68 14.08
CA VAL A 292 0.21 -9.82 14.12
C VAL A 292 -0.34 -10.05 12.73
N HIS A 293 -0.16 -11.26 12.20
CA HIS A 293 -0.65 -11.67 10.90
C HIS A 293 -1.67 -12.80 11.03
N MET A 294 -2.92 -12.49 10.70
CA MET A 294 -4.03 -13.43 10.73
C MET A 294 -4.22 -14.04 9.35
N VAL A 295 -4.05 -15.37 9.23
CA VAL A 295 -4.03 -16.11 7.96
C VAL A 295 -5.19 -17.10 7.86
N ALA A 296 -5.82 -17.19 6.68
CA ALA A 296 -6.88 -18.15 6.41
C ALA A 296 -6.30 -19.56 6.14
N ALA A 297 -6.67 -20.55 6.95
CA ALA A 297 -6.13 -21.92 6.85
C ALA A 297 -6.57 -22.72 5.60
N HIS A 298 -7.65 -22.32 4.93
CA HIS A 298 -8.30 -23.10 3.85
C HIS A 298 -8.39 -22.30 2.53
N GLU A 299 -7.35 -21.58 2.15
CA GLU A 299 -7.29 -20.97 0.81
C GLU A 299 -6.82 -22.02 -0.22
N VAL A 300 -7.78 -22.63 -0.92
CA VAL A 300 -7.53 -23.73 -1.89
C VAL A 300 -7.40 -23.22 -3.34
N ARG A 301 -7.35 -21.90 -3.56
CA ARG A 301 -7.13 -21.33 -4.90
C ARG A 301 -5.66 -21.00 -5.07
N GLY A 302 -4.98 -21.66 -6.01
CA GLY A 302 -3.59 -21.39 -6.41
C GLY A 302 -3.33 -19.97 -6.97
N SER A 303 -4.26 -19.04 -6.80
CA SER A 303 -4.19 -17.64 -7.26
C SER A 303 -3.78 -16.66 -6.13
N PHE A 304 -3.70 -17.13 -4.88
CA PHE A 304 -3.46 -16.29 -3.70
C PHE A 304 -2.46 -16.94 -2.74
N PRO A 305 -1.15 -16.89 -3.04
CA PRO A 305 -0.13 -17.31 -2.08
C PRO A 305 -0.10 -16.32 -0.91
N VAL A 306 -0.10 -16.87 0.30
CA VAL A 306 0.02 -16.08 1.52
C VAL A 306 1.50 -15.85 1.80
N ASP A 307 1.90 -14.60 1.97
CA ASP A 307 3.22 -14.31 2.52
C ASP A 307 3.22 -14.52 4.02
N LEU A 308 4.07 -15.41 4.50
CA LEU A 308 4.27 -15.55 5.93
C LEU A 308 5.09 -14.38 6.46
N VAL A 309 4.76 -13.94 7.68
CA VAL A 309 5.62 -13.03 8.44
C VAL A 309 6.63 -13.86 9.23
N ASP A 310 7.87 -13.41 9.26
CA ASP A 310 8.95 -14.01 10.05
C ASP A 310 9.68 -12.91 10.84
N GLY A 311 10.06 -13.21 12.08
CA GLY A 311 10.70 -12.28 13.01
C GLY A 311 10.25 -12.45 14.46
N ALA A 312 11.15 -12.14 15.41
CA ALA A 312 10.88 -12.26 16.85
C ALA A 312 9.76 -11.34 17.37
N ASN A 313 9.45 -10.27 16.64
CA ASN A 313 8.38 -9.32 16.89
C ASN A 313 7.06 -9.69 16.18
N CYS A 314 7.03 -10.81 15.44
CA CYS A 314 5.91 -11.23 14.61
C CYS A 314 5.20 -12.44 15.23
N GLU A 315 3.87 -12.37 15.25
CA GLU A 315 2.99 -13.46 15.66
C GLU A 315 2.07 -13.81 14.48
N GLN A 316 2.08 -15.07 14.06
CA GLN A 316 1.20 -15.55 13.00
C GLN A 316 0.11 -16.44 13.58
N ILE A 317 -1.14 -16.08 13.29
CA ILE A 317 -2.32 -16.78 13.81
C ILE A 317 -3.10 -17.35 12.63
N ILE A 318 -3.21 -18.67 12.58
CA ILE A 318 -3.91 -19.40 11.53
C ILE A 318 -5.36 -19.64 11.97
N TYR A 319 -6.32 -19.15 11.18
CA TYR A 319 -7.75 -19.31 11.46
C TYR A 319 -8.42 -20.32 10.52
N PRO A 320 -9.20 -21.28 11.06
CA PRO A 320 -10.00 -22.19 10.22
C PRO A 320 -11.15 -21.45 9.51
N ASN A 321 -11.39 -21.77 8.23
CA ASN A 321 -12.51 -21.28 7.43
C ASN A 321 -12.71 -19.74 7.36
N MET A 322 -11.65 -18.97 7.11
CA MET A 322 -11.78 -17.50 6.96
C MET A 322 -12.48 -17.05 5.65
N ARG A 323 -12.64 -17.93 4.65
CA ARG A 323 -13.15 -17.55 3.32
C ARG A 323 -14.40 -18.32 2.87
N ARG A 324 -15.42 -18.38 3.74
CA ARG A 324 -16.83 -18.52 3.27
C ARG A 324 -17.70 -17.28 3.50
N ARG A 325 -17.19 -16.22 4.13
CA ARG A 325 -17.81 -14.89 4.14
C ARG A 325 -16.72 -13.84 4.06
N ARG A 326 -16.79 -12.99 3.02
CA ARG A 326 -16.00 -11.77 2.82
C ARG A 326 -15.54 -11.16 4.16
N GLY A 327 -14.27 -11.36 4.53
CA GLY A 327 -13.61 -10.71 5.67
C GLY A 327 -14.42 -10.58 6.96
N CYS A 328 -15.06 -11.65 7.43
CA CYS A 328 -15.79 -11.64 8.72
C CYS A 328 -15.03 -12.43 9.79
N VAL A 329 -14.36 -11.69 10.68
CA VAL A 329 -14.65 -11.71 12.13
C VAL A 329 -14.71 -10.27 12.56
#